data_AF-A0A345ZHZ9-F1
#
_entry.id   AF-A0A345ZHZ9-F1
#
_cell.length_a   1.000
_cell.length_b   1.000
_cell.length_c   1.000
_cell.angle_alpha   90.00
_cell.angle_beta   90.00
_cell.angle_gamma   90.00
#
_symmetry.space_group_name_H-M   'P 1'
#
loop_
_entity.id
_entity.type
_entity.pdbx_description
1 polymer ?
#
loop_
_entity_poly.entity_id
_entity_poly.type
_entity_poly.pdbx_seq_one_letter_code
_entity_poly.pdbx_strand_id
1 'polypeptide(L)'
;MNRSRNWVLVGPTGAGKSTVGALFAARRELRFVDLDAHIEAQSGRRVAEIFAQDGEAAFRALESKALASALAEDGVVIATGGGIVLDADNRRRMRESAVVAHLHAAITTQLDRLRDATDRPLLARPDRTEVLESMAAQRTPLYAEVAHVRLDTTGRDAHDVADALHALALADDRPTATRHLDVESPRGTYPIRIGAGLIADGDALAAALRGRHVLIVTDANVAALHLPVLDATLRRCKPDARIATLVLPPGEEEKTLDHWRDAIDALADLGATRDATVVALGGGVIGDLAGFAAACWMRGVDVVQVPSTLLAMVDSSVGGKTAVDLPAGKNLVGAFHPPTAVIADTSTLATLPPRELRAGLAEVVKYGAIFDADFLDWIESHVDALLAGEPDVIAEAVERSCRYKADVVARDPFERGDRALLNFGHTFGHAIETEQGYTGASGGLVHGEAVAVGMVLAARLSTALGRAPGADADRLERLLTALDLPIRIPAGLEPAALLKRMRLDKKADAAGLRFILWDGAGQGRIVRDVPESRVLEVLAAG
;
A
#
# COMPACT_ATOMS: atom_id res chain seq x y z
N MET A 1 0.24 -16.17 -7.89
CA MET A 1 0.84 -15.19 -8.83
C MET A 1 0.44 -15.55 -10.26
N ASN A 2 -0.20 -14.63 -10.99
CA ASN A 2 -0.63 -14.83 -12.37
C ASN A 2 0.58 -14.72 -13.33
N ARG A 3 1.41 -15.77 -13.40
CA ARG A 3 2.70 -15.78 -14.14
C ARG A 3 2.56 -15.91 -15.68
N SER A 4 1.42 -15.65 -16.29
CA SER A 4 1.11 -16.14 -17.66
C SER A 4 1.18 -15.11 -18.80
N ARG A 5 1.29 -13.80 -18.54
CA ARG A 5 1.07 -12.78 -19.60
C ARG A 5 2.36 -12.35 -20.31
N ASN A 6 2.32 -12.31 -21.64
CA ASN A 6 3.41 -11.83 -22.48
C ASN A 6 3.55 -10.30 -22.44
N TRP A 7 4.78 -9.82 -22.61
CA TRP A 7 5.14 -8.42 -22.73
C TRP A 7 5.88 -8.16 -24.03
N VAL A 8 5.52 -7.09 -24.75
CA VAL A 8 6.18 -6.69 -25.99
C VAL A 8 6.71 -5.27 -25.85
N LEU A 9 8.01 -5.09 -26.04
CA LEU A 9 8.66 -3.79 -26.00
C LEU A 9 8.83 -3.25 -27.42
N VAL A 10 8.16 -2.13 -27.71
CA VAL A 10 8.23 -1.41 -28.99
C VAL A 10 8.87 -0.03 -28.80
N GLY A 11 9.36 0.55 -29.88
CA GLY A 11 10.01 1.87 -29.84
C GLY A 11 11.15 2.01 -30.84
N PRO A 12 11.66 3.22 -31.08
CA PRO A 12 12.69 3.47 -32.06
C PRO A 12 14.02 2.78 -31.72
N THR A 13 14.90 2.69 -32.70
CA THR A 13 16.28 2.24 -32.48
C THR A 13 16.96 3.13 -31.45
N GLY A 14 17.75 2.58 -30.52
CA GLY A 14 18.35 3.36 -29.42
C GLY A 14 17.42 3.62 -28.22
N ALA A 15 16.15 3.19 -28.26
CA ALA A 15 15.24 3.29 -27.11
C ALA A 15 15.55 2.33 -25.95
N GLY A 16 16.52 1.41 -26.10
CA GLY A 16 16.92 0.49 -25.04
C GLY A 16 16.07 -0.77 -24.90
N LYS A 17 15.24 -1.13 -25.89
CA LYS A 17 14.32 -2.31 -25.85
C LYS A 17 14.99 -3.60 -25.40
N SER A 18 16.14 -3.95 -25.97
CA SER A 18 16.84 -5.20 -25.63
C SER A 18 17.38 -5.18 -24.19
N THR A 19 18.02 -4.07 -23.79
CA THR A 19 18.60 -3.90 -22.45
C THR A 19 17.52 -3.82 -21.36
N VAL A 20 16.54 -2.93 -21.52
CA VAL A 20 15.41 -2.78 -20.61
C VAL A 20 14.58 -4.06 -20.55
N GLY A 21 14.35 -4.71 -21.70
CA GLY A 21 13.61 -5.97 -21.79
C GLY A 21 14.26 -7.10 -21.01
N ALA A 22 15.58 -7.30 -21.15
CA ALA A 22 16.32 -8.30 -20.40
C ALA A 22 16.28 -8.02 -18.88
N LEU A 23 16.49 -6.77 -18.48
CA LEU A 23 16.44 -6.33 -17.09
C LEU A 23 15.04 -6.48 -16.47
N PHE A 24 13.99 -6.19 -17.23
CA PHE A 24 12.59 -6.37 -16.80
C PHE A 24 12.22 -7.85 -16.70
N ALA A 25 12.63 -8.67 -17.67
CA ALA A 25 12.42 -10.11 -17.65
C ALA A 25 13.07 -10.76 -16.42
N ALA A 26 14.31 -10.38 -16.10
CA ALA A 26 15.01 -10.85 -14.91
C ALA A 26 14.25 -10.53 -13.61
N ARG A 27 13.73 -9.30 -13.47
CA ARG A 27 12.94 -8.89 -12.30
C ARG A 27 11.62 -9.64 -12.15
N ARG A 28 11.05 -10.11 -13.26
CA ARG A 28 9.76 -10.83 -13.31
C ARG A 28 9.93 -12.35 -13.33
N GLU A 29 11.17 -12.86 -13.34
CA GLU A 29 11.49 -14.28 -13.57
C GLU A 29 10.88 -14.84 -14.87
N LEU A 30 10.83 -14.00 -15.92
CA LEU A 30 10.28 -14.35 -17.22
C LEU A 30 11.38 -14.63 -18.24
N ARG A 31 11.03 -15.38 -19.29
CA ARG A 31 11.94 -15.60 -20.41
C ARG A 31 12.06 -14.33 -21.24
N PHE A 32 13.27 -13.97 -21.64
CA PHE A 32 13.53 -12.86 -22.56
C PHE A 32 13.81 -13.35 -23.98
N VAL A 33 13.20 -12.69 -24.97
CA VAL A 33 13.40 -12.93 -26.40
C VAL A 33 13.65 -11.60 -27.11
N ASP A 34 14.82 -11.46 -27.73
CA ASP A 34 15.07 -10.39 -28.70
C ASP A 34 14.79 -10.93 -30.11
N LEU A 35 13.85 -10.32 -30.82
CA LEU A 35 13.43 -10.82 -32.14
C LEU A 35 14.53 -10.73 -33.19
N ASP A 36 15.37 -9.68 -33.17
CA ASP A 36 16.47 -9.56 -34.12
C ASP A 36 17.46 -10.71 -33.89
N ALA A 37 17.84 -10.96 -32.64
CA ALA A 37 18.73 -12.08 -32.29
C ALA A 37 18.11 -13.46 -32.57
N HIS A 38 16.79 -13.61 -32.38
CA HIS A 38 16.08 -14.84 -32.68
C HIS A 38 16.08 -15.15 -34.18
N ILE A 39 15.87 -14.15 -35.04
CA ILE A 39 15.91 -14.29 -36.50
C ILE A 39 17.33 -14.66 -36.97
N GLU A 40 18.36 -14.03 -36.41
CA GLU A 40 19.75 -14.36 -36.75
C GLU A 40 20.08 -15.81 -36.37
N ALA A 41 19.67 -16.24 -35.17
CA ALA A 41 19.89 -17.62 -34.71
C ALA A 41 19.17 -18.66 -35.59
N GLN A 42 17.93 -18.37 -36.05
CA GLN A 42 17.17 -19.28 -36.91
C GLN A 42 17.65 -19.31 -38.36
N SER A 43 18.10 -18.17 -38.88
CA SER A 43 18.55 -18.04 -40.27
C SER A 43 20.04 -18.38 -40.46
N GLY A 44 20.83 -18.36 -39.39
CA GLY A 44 22.29 -18.51 -39.43
C GLY A 44 23.00 -17.32 -40.07
N ARG A 45 22.30 -16.20 -40.30
CA ARG A 45 22.77 -15.00 -41.01
C ARG A 45 22.48 -13.75 -40.19
N ARG A 46 23.35 -12.74 -40.26
CA ARG A 46 23.11 -11.47 -39.57
C ARG A 46 21.96 -10.71 -40.23
N VAL A 47 21.21 -9.91 -39.48
CA VAL A 47 20.13 -9.07 -40.00
C VAL A 47 20.62 -8.21 -41.18
N ALA A 48 21.81 -7.60 -41.05
CA ALA A 48 22.42 -6.81 -42.12
C ALA A 48 22.61 -7.61 -43.44
N GLU A 49 22.95 -8.89 -43.36
CA GLU A 49 23.14 -9.77 -44.52
C GLU A 49 21.80 -10.16 -45.16
N ILE A 50 20.75 -10.34 -44.35
CA ILE A 50 19.39 -10.60 -44.84
C ILE A 50 18.88 -9.40 -45.61
N PHE A 51 19.03 -8.19 -45.05
CA PHE A 51 18.66 -6.95 -45.76
C PHE A 51 19.42 -6.76 -47.07
N ALA A 52 20.72 -7.07 -47.09
CA ALA A 52 21.57 -6.88 -48.26
C ALA A 52 21.27 -7.87 -49.40
N GLN A 53 20.93 -9.11 -49.08
CA GLN A 53 20.77 -10.18 -50.08
C GLN A 53 19.31 -10.44 -50.45
N ASP A 54 18.39 -10.40 -49.48
CA ASP A 54 16.99 -10.78 -49.66
C ASP A 54 16.03 -9.58 -49.62
N GLY A 55 16.53 -8.42 -49.22
CA GLY A 55 15.79 -7.16 -49.16
C GLY A 55 14.89 -7.02 -47.93
N GLU A 56 14.37 -5.80 -47.75
CA GLU A 56 13.55 -5.45 -46.58
C GLU A 56 12.26 -6.26 -46.50
N ALA A 57 11.59 -6.52 -47.63
CA ALA A 57 10.33 -7.26 -47.65
C ALA A 57 10.49 -8.70 -47.10
N ALA A 58 11.58 -9.38 -47.46
CA ALA A 58 11.89 -10.70 -46.94
C ALA A 58 12.18 -10.67 -45.44
N PHE A 59 12.94 -9.68 -44.97
CA PHE A 59 13.17 -9.48 -43.54
C PHE A 59 11.87 -9.24 -42.77
N ARG A 60 10.96 -8.39 -43.28
CA ARG A 60 9.67 -8.13 -42.61
C ARG A 60 8.78 -9.38 -42.52
N ALA A 61 8.84 -10.26 -43.51
CA ALA A 61 8.14 -11.54 -43.45
C ALA A 61 8.71 -12.45 -42.34
N LEU A 62 10.04 -12.50 -42.20
CA LEU A 62 10.71 -13.22 -41.11
C LEU A 62 10.40 -12.60 -39.74
N GLU A 63 10.41 -11.27 -39.64
CA GLU A 63 10.09 -10.51 -38.44
C GLU A 63 8.66 -10.83 -37.94
N SER A 64 7.70 -10.87 -38.86
CA SER A 64 6.30 -11.20 -38.58
C SER A 64 6.13 -12.66 -38.13
N LYS A 65 6.87 -13.59 -38.75
CA LYS A 65 6.87 -15.01 -38.35
C LYS A 65 7.49 -15.22 -36.97
N ALA A 66 8.61 -14.55 -36.69
CA ALA A 66 9.30 -14.61 -35.40
C ALA A 66 8.43 -14.03 -34.28
N LEU A 67 7.79 -12.88 -34.52
CA LEU A 67 6.83 -12.29 -33.58
C LEU A 67 5.68 -13.27 -33.28
N ALA A 68 5.09 -13.88 -34.32
CA ALA A 68 4.01 -14.85 -34.14
C ALA A 68 4.42 -16.07 -33.31
N SER A 69 5.65 -16.57 -33.52
CA SER A 69 6.19 -17.68 -32.75
C SER A 69 6.44 -17.30 -31.29
N ALA A 70 7.00 -16.12 -31.03
CA ALA A 70 7.28 -15.65 -29.68
C ALA A 70 6.00 -15.35 -28.89
N LEU A 71 4.97 -14.81 -29.55
CA LEU A 71 3.65 -14.57 -28.94
C LEU A 71 2.85 -15.84 -28.64
N ALA A 72 3.24 -16.99 -29.21
CA ALA A 72 2.59 -18.27 -28.94
C ALA A 72 3.09 -18.95 -27.65
N GLU A 73 4.19 -18.47 -27.06
CA GLU A 73 4.65 -18.89 -25.74
C GLU A 73 3.92 -18.09 -24.64
N ASP A 74 3.89 -18.60 -23.40
CA ASP A 74 3.34 -17.87 -22.25
C ASP A 74 4.47 -17.30 -21.38
N GLY A 75 4.24 -16.12 -20.79
CA GLY A 75 5.18 -15.51 -19.84
C GLY A 75 6.52 -15.09 -20.47
N VAL A 76 6.50 -14.53 -21.68
CA VAL A 76 7.70 -14.08 -22.39
C VAL A 76 7.74 -12.56 -22.52
N VAL A 77 8.93 -11.98 -22.33
CA VAL A 77 9.25 -10.58 -22.64
C VAL A 77 9.94 -10.52 -24.01
N ILE A 78 9.32 -9.82 -24.96
CA ILE A 78 9.72 -9.78 -26.36
C ILE A 78 10.20 -8.36 -26.70
N ALA A 79 11.49 -8.20 -27.05
CA ALA A 79 12.00 -6.97 -27.63
C ALA A 79 11.90 -7.02 -29.16
N THR A 80 11.26 -6.03 -29.77
CA THR A 80 11.03 -6.02 -31.22
C THR A 80 12.04 -5.17 -31.98
N GLY A 81 12.16 -5.41 -33.29
CA GLY A 81 12.77 -4.46 -34.21
C GLY A 81 11.95 -3.16 -34.29
N GLY A 82 12.60 -2.04 -34.59
CA GLY A 82 11.93 -0.74 -34.74
C GLY A 82 11.04 -0.63 -35.98
N GLY A 83 11.01 -1.63 -36.86
CA GLY A 83 10.17 -1.66 -38.06
C GLY A 83 8.87 -2.45 -37.87
N ILE A 84 8.76 -3.25 -36.80
CA ILE A 84 7.67 -4.22 -36.61
C ILE A 84 6.27 -3.60 -36.75
N VAL A 85 6.11 -2.34 -36.31
CA VAL A 85 4.82 -1.64 -36.27
C VAL A 85 4.33 -1.17 -37.63
N LEU A 86 5.16 -1.23 -38.69
CA LEU A 86 4.74 -0.85 -40.03
C LEU A 86 3.69 -1.82 -40.59
N ASP A 87 3.74 -3.09 -40.18
CA ASP A 87 2.77 -4.11 -40.55
C ASP A 87 1.54 -4.05 -39.63
N ALA A 88 0.35 -3.91 -40.22
CA ALA A 88 -0.91 -3.79 -39.47
C ALA A 88 -1.33 -5.09 -38.76
N ASP A 89 -0.98 -6.26 -39.31
CA ASP A 89 -1.25 -7.54 -38.67
C ASP A 89 -0.39 -7.74 -37.43
N ASN A 90 0.87 -7.31 -37.47
CA ASN A 90 1.74 -7.32 -36.29
C ASN A 90 1.20 -6.41 -35.18
N ARG A 91 0.75 -5.20 -35.54
CA ARG A 91 0.11 -4.29 -34.57
C ARG A 91 -1.09 -4.92 -33.88
N ARG A 92 -1.97 -5.57 -34.65
CA ARG A 92 -3.13 -6.29 -34.11
C ARG A 92 -2.70 -7.42 -33.17
N ARG A 93 -1.81 -8.32 -33.62
CA ARG A 93 -1.31 -9.46 -32.83
C ARG A 93 -0.68 -9.03 -31.51
N MET A 94 0.17 -8.00 -31.52
CA MET A 94 0.79 -7.48 -30.31
C MET A 94 -0.24 -6.97 -29.31
N ARG A 95 -1.24 -6.21 -29.78
CA ARG A 95 -2.30 -5.67 -28.91
C ARG A 95 -3.20 -6.76 -28.32
N GLU A 96 -3.52 -7.79 -29.10
CA GLU A 96 -4.43 -8.86 -28.69
C GLU A 96 -3.78 -9.88 -27.74
N SER A 97 -2.49 -10.15 -27.92
CA SER A 97 -1.80 -11.27 -27.26
C SER A 97 -0.82 -10.86 -26.14
N ALA A 98 -0.56 -9.57 -25.92
CA ALA A 98 0.43 -9.11 -24.95
C ALA A 98 0.15 -7.71 -24.37
N VAL A 99 0.80 -7.39 -23.26
CA VAL A 99 0.94 -6.00 -22.82
C VAL A 99 2.06 -5.35 -23.62
N VAL A 100 1.81 -4.17 -24.18
CA VAL A 100 2.71 -3.52 -25.15
C VAL A 100 3.28 -2.26 -24.51
N ALA A 101 4.59 -2.29 -24.22
CA ALA A 101 5.32 -1.18 -23.64
C ALA A 101 6.07 -0.41 -24.73
N HIS A 102 5.66 0.84 -24.97
CA HIS A 102 6.37 1.76 -25.85
C HIS A 102 7.48 2.48 -25.08
N LEU A 103 8.73 2.13 -25.38
CA LEU A 103 9.91 2.86 -24.96
C LEU A 103 10.17 4.03 -25.90
N HIS A 104 9.84 5.23 -25.45
CA HIS A 104 10.10 6.47 -26.15
C HIS A 104 11.54 6.94 -25.88
N ALA A 105 12.20 7.50 -26.89
CA ALA A 105 13.51 8.12 -26.75
C ALA A 105 13.62 9.33 -27.68
N ALA A 106 14.06 10.47 -27.16
CA ALA A 106 14.39 11.64 -27.97
C ALA A 106 15.49 11.30 -28.98
N ILE A 107 15.47 11.96 -30.14
CA ILE A 107 16.45 11.74 -31.23
C ILE A 107 17.87 11.97 -30.74
N THR A 108 18.09 12.96 -29.89
CA THR A 108 19.40 13.21 -29.23
C THR A 108 19.90 11.99 -28.45
N THR A 109 19.05 11.39 -27.62
CA THR A 109 19.39 10.15 -26.89
C THR A 109 19.63 8.97 -27.81
N GLN A 110 18.87 8.85 -28.91
CA GLN A 110 19.10 7.80 -29.91
C GLN A 110 20.47 7.98 -30.57
N LEU A 111 20.84 9.20 -30.97
CA LEU A 111 22.14 9.51 -31.56
C LEU A 111 23.30 9.23 -30.61
N ASP A 112 23.17 9.60 -29.33
CA ASP A 112 24.21 9.35 -28.33
C ASP A 112 24.40 7.85 -28.06
N ARG A 113 23.30 7.09 -27.90
CA ARG A 113 23.37 5.63 -27.68
C ARG A 113 23.83 4.85 -28.90
N LEU A 114 23.69 5.41 -30.10
CA LEU A 114 24.08 4.79 -31.36
C LEU A 114 25.42 5.31 -31.90
N ARG A 115 26.15 6.13 -31.13
CA ARG A 115 27.40 6.78 -31.56
C ARG A 115 28.42 5.77 -32.08
N ASP A 116 28.61 4.67 -31.36
CA ASP A 116 29.63 3.64 -31.66
C ASP A 116 29.08 2.40 -32.39
N ALA A 117 27.80 2.41 -32.78
CA ALA A 117 27.17 1.27 -33.46
C ALA A 117 27.57 1.24 -34.95
N THR A 118 28.44 0.29 -35.32
CA THR A 118 28.97 0.11 -36.69
C THR A 118 28.19 -0.90 -37.54
N ASP A 119 27.35 -1.74 -36.92
CA ASP A 119 26.74 -2.92 -37.56
C ASP A 119 25.36 -2.67 -38.23
N ARG A 120 24.93 -1.42 -38.43
CA ARG A 120 23.62 -1.09 -39.03
C ARG A 120 23.76 -0.29 -40.34
N PRO A 121 23.39 -0.85 -41.52
CA PRO A 121 23.52 -0.20 -42.83
C PRO A 121 22.84 1.17 -42.94
N LEU A 122 21.73 1.38 -42.19
CA LEU A 122 20.98 2.66 -42.14
C LEU A 122 21.71 3.79 -41.39
N LEU A 123 22.77 3.47 -40.62
CA LEU A 123 23.52 4.42 -39.79
C LEU A 123 24.86 4.85 -40.41
N ALA A 124 25.18 4.44 -41.64
CA ALA A 124 26.44 4.74 -42.33
C ALA A 124 26.42 6.03 -43.17
N ARG A 125 25.31 6.78 -43.17
CA ARG A 125 25.14 8.00 -43.98
C ARG A 125 25.35 9.28 -43.16
N PRO A 126 25.87 10.38 -43.74
CA PRO A 126 26.13 11.64 -43.04
C PRO A 126 24.87 12.38 -42.55
N ASP A 127 23.68 11.95 -42.99
CA ASP A 127 22.34 12.51 -42.71
C ASP A 127 21.60 11.81 -41.54
N ARG A 128 22.34 11.25 -40.57
CA ARG A 128 21.78 10.43 -39.46
C ARG A 128 20.56 11.04 -38.77
N THR A 129 20.60 12.34 -38.48
CA THR A 129 19.51 13.05 -37.81
C THR A 129 18.25 13.06 -38.67
N GLU A 130 18.37 13.42 -39.96
CA GLU A 130 17.25 13.49 -40.90
C GLU A 130 16.61 12.12 -41.13
N VAL A 131 17.41 11.05 -41.19
CA VAL A 131 16.92 9.67 -41.32
C VAL A 131 16.12 9.26 -40.08
N LEU A 132 16.62 9.55 -38.87
CA LEU A 132 15.91 9.26 -37.62
C LEU A 132 14.63 10.08 -37.49
N GLU A 133 14.64 11.35 -37.89
CA GLU A 133 13.46 12.22 -37.92
C GLU A 133 12.38 11.69 -38.87
N SER A 134 12.76 11.29 -40.08
CA SER A 134 11.85 10.68 -41.06
C SER A 134 11.22 9.38 -40.55
N MET A 135 12.05 8.49 -39.98
CA MET A 135 11.56 7.26 -39.35
C MET A 135 10.62 7.54 -38.17
N ALA A 136 10.95 8.54 -37.34
CA ALA A 136 10.13 8.93 -36.20
C ALA A 136 8.78 9.50 -36.65
N ALA A 137 8.75 10.34 -37.68
CA ALA A 137 7.52 10.90 -38.24
C ALA A 137 6.56 9.81 -38.71
N GLN A 138 7.09 8.75 -39.33
CA GLN A 138 6.29 7.62 -39.79
C GLN A 138 5.85 6.68 -38.65
N ARG A 139 6.74 6.37 -37.70
CA ARG A 139 6.55 5.24 -36.76
C ARG A 139 6.02 5.64 -35.39
N THR A 140 6.26 6.87 -34.94
CA THR A 140 5.82 7.34 -33.61
C THR A 140 4.30 7.24 -33.41
N PRO A 141 3.45 7.63 -34.39
CA PRO A 141 2.01 7.42 -34.26
C PRO A 141 1.64 5.94 -34.12
N LEU A 142 2.33 5.06 -34.84
CA LEU A 142 2.07 3.61 -34.82
C LEU A 142 2.51 2.97 -33.51
N TYR A 143 3.61 3.43 -32.89
CA TYR A 143 3.98 2.99 -31.54
C TYR A 143 2.93 3.42 -30.51
N ALA A 144 2.41 4.65 -30.62
CA ALA A 144 1.36 5.14 -29.74
C ALA A 144 0.04 4.37 -29.93
N GLU A 145 -0.31 4.00 -31.16
CA GLU A 145 -1.48 3.18 -31.49
C GLU A 145 -1.46 1.81 -30.79
N VAL A 146 -0.30 1.16 -30.70
CA VAL A 146 -0.19 -0.19 -30.10
C VAL A 146 0.09 -0.17 -28.60
N ALA A 147 0.55 0.94 -28.06
CA ALA A 147 0.99 1.00 -26.67
C ALA A 147 -0.17 0.82 -25.69
N HIS A 148 0.04 -0.06 -24.70
CA HIS A 148 -0.71 -0.11 -23.45
C HIS A 148 -0.04 0.76 -22.38
N VAL A 149 1.29 0.78 -22.40
CA VAL A 149 2.13 1.57 -21.50
C VAL A 149 3.13 2.37 -22.33
N ARG A 150 3.39 3.63 -21.94
CA ARG A 150 4.44 4.47 -22.55
C ARG A 150 5.44 4.90 -21.49
N LEU A 151 6.72 4.67 -21.75
CA LEU A 151 7.82 5.06 -20.88
C LEU A 151 8.80 5.92 -21.66
N ASP A 152 9.12 7.10 -21.13
CA ASP A 152 10.23 7.89 -21.67
C ASP A 152 11.56 7.37 -21.11
N THR A 153 12.51 7.13 -22.01
CA THR A 153 13.86 6.64 -21.73
C THR A 153 14.93 7.71 -21.96
N THR A 154 14.52 8.91 -22.37
CA THR A 154 15.39 10.06 -22.65
C THR A 154 16.18 10.43 -21.39
N GLY A 155 17.51 10.34 -21.46
CA GLY A 155 18.40 10.66 -20.33
C GLY A 155 18.31 9.74 -19.11
N ARG A 156 17.63 8.59 -19.20
CA ARG A 156 17.44 7.64 -18.08
C ARG A 156 18.31 6.40 -18.20
N ASP A 157 18.70 5.83 -17.06
CA ASP A 157 19.37 4.53 -16.99
C ASP A 157 18.41 3.38 -17.32
N ALA A 158 18.94 2.29 -17.88
CA ALA A 158 18.14 1.13 -18.23
C ALA A 158 17.54 0.43 -17.00
N HIS A 159 18.20 0.47 -15.84
CA HIS A 159 17.64 -0.06 -14.58
C HIS A 159 16.42 0.74 -14.16
N ASP A 160 16.51 2.08 -14.12
CA ASP A 160 15.39 2.95 -13.72
C ASP A 160 14.16 2.75 -14.61
N VAL A 161 14.37 2.59 -15.92
CA VAL A 161 13.28 2.33 -16.86
C VAL A 161 12.68 0.95 -16.64
N ALA A 162 13.51 -0.07 -16.40
CA ALA A 162 13.04 -1.42 -16.11
C ALA A 162 12.34 -1.53 -14.75
N ASP A 163 12.77 -0.77 -13.73
CA ASP A 163 12.08 -0.65 -12.43
C ASP A 163 10.71 0.02 -12.61
N ALA A 164 10.64 1.12 -13.37
CA ALA A 164 9.36 1.76 -13.68
C ALA A 164 8.42 0.83 -14.47
N LEU A 165 8.94 0.07 -15.43
CA LEU A 165 8.16 -0.94 -16.16
C LEU A 165 7.70 -2.08 -15.24
N HIS A 166 8.56 -2.52 -14.32
CA HIS A 166 8.24 -3.53 -13.31
C HIS A 166 7.12 -3.08 -12.38
N ALA A 167 7.20 -1.86 -11.86
CA ALA A 167 6.15 -1.26 -11.03
C ALA A 167 4.80 -1.18 -11.78
N LEU A 168 4.83 -0.77 -13.05
CA LEU A 168 3.62 -0.73 -13.88
C LEU A 168 3.07 -2.13 -14.17
N ALA A 169 3.93 -3.13 -14.34
CA ALA A 169 3.51 -4.51 -14.53
C ALA A 169 2.86 -5.10 -13.27
N LEU A 170 3.36 -4.76 -12.08
CA LEU A 170 2.74 -5.13 -10.81
C LEU A 170 1.36 -4.49 -10.62
N ALA A 171 1.16 -3.28 -11.16
CA ALA A 171 -0.14 -2.60 -11.16
C ALA A 171 -1.15 -3.20 -12.16
N ASP A 172 -0.69 -3.72 -13.30
CA ASP A 172 -1.55 -4.25 -14.39
C ASP A 172 -1.81 -5.76 -14.28
N ASP A 173 -1.04 -6.48 -13.45
CA ASP A 173 -1.40 -7.80 -12.93
C ASP A 173 -2.65 -7.63 -12.04
N ARG A 174 -3.83 -7.58 -12.68
CA ARG A 174 -5.10 -7.32 -11.99
C ARG A 174 -5.21 -8.15 -10.71
N PRO A 175 -5.69 -7.52 -9.61
CA PRO A 175 -5.56 -8.05 -8.28
C PRO A 175 -6.44 -9.28 -8.08
N THR A 176 -6.12 -10.02 -7.02
CA THR A 176 -7.13 -10.65 -6.16
C THR A 176 -8.37 -9.75 -6.07
N ALA A 177 -9.58 -10.33 -6.15
CA ALA A 177 -10.82 -9.56 -6.28
C ALA A 177 -10.86 -8.34 -5.33
N THR A 178 -10.94 -7.12 -5.88
CA THR A 178 -11.01 -5.90 -5.05
C THR A 178 -12.29 -5.94 -4.22
N ARG A 179 -12.11 -6.05 -2.90
CA ARG A 179 -13.20 -6.05 -1.93
C ARG A 179 -13.64 -4.60 -1.70
N HIS A 180 -14.94 -4.42 -1.54
CA HIS A 180 -15.57 -3.11 -1.34
C HIS A 180 -16.47 -3.17 -0.12
N LEU A 181 -16.31 -2.17 0.76
CA LEU A 181 -17.16 -1.98 1.93
C LEU A 181 -17.57 -0.51 2.01
N ASP A 182 -18.85 -0.24 2.15
CA ASP A 182 -19.35 1.11 2.40
C ASP A 182 -19.51 1.35 3.90
N VAL A 183 -19.06 2.51 4.37
CA VAL A 183 -19.11 2.90 5.78
C VAL A 183 -19.99 4.12 5.96
N GLU A 184 -21.01 3.99 6.79
CA GLU A 184 -21.88 5.08 7.19
C GLU A 184 -21.17 6.01 8.19
N SER A 185 -21.24 7.31 7.94
CA SER A 185 -20.65 8.31 8.82
C SER A 185 -21.53 9.57 8.92
N PRO A 186 -21.32 10.44 9.93
CA PRO A 186 -22.02 11.71 10.04
C PRO A 186 -21.83 12.66 8.83
N ARG A 187 -20.80 12.44 8.00
CA ARG A 187 -20.54 13.22 6.77
C ARG A 187 -21.06 12.55 5.49
N GLY A 188 -21.75 11.42 5.63
CA GLY A 188 -22.23 10.58 4.53
C GLY A 188 -21.49 9.25 4.45
N THR A 189 -21.89 8.43 3.50
CA THR A 189 -21.29 7.13 3.21
C THR A 189 -19.97 7.31 2.46
N TYR A 190 -18.93 6.57 2.86
CA TYR A 190 -17.67 6.53 2.13
C TYR A 190 -17.22 5.09 1.85
N PRO A 191 -16.57 4.82 0.70
CA PRO A 191 -16.09 3.50 0.37
C PRO A 191 -14.73 3.20 1.02
N ILE A 192 -14.55 1.94 1.41
CA ILE A 192 -13.26 1.31 1.67
C ILE A 192 -13.01 0.32 0.53
N ARG A 193 -11.93 0.53 -0.21
CA ARG A 193 -11.46 -0.39 -1.26
C ARG A 193 -10.25 -1.17 -0.75
N ILE A 194 -10.28 -2.49 -0.88
CA ILE A 194 -9.26 -3.39 -0.33
C ILE A 194 -8.79 -4.34 -1.42
N GLY A 195 -7.48 -4.40 -1.63
CA GLY A 195 -6.87 -5.30 -2.61
C GLY A 195 -5.47 -4.85 -3.00
N ALA A 196 -4.80 -5.62 -3.85
CA ALA A 196 -3.46 -5.28 -4.30
C ALA A 196 -3.47 -4.23 -5.43
N GLY A 197 -2.44 -3.38 -5.48
CA GLY A 197 -2.18 -2.47 -6.60
C GLY A 197 -3.13 -1.27 -6.70
N LEU A 198 -3.93 -1.00 -5.66
CA LEU A 198 -4.90 0.09 -5.65
C LEU A 198 -4.29 1.49 -5.67
N ILE A 199 -3.04 1.70 -5.25
CA ILE A 199 -2.36 3.00 -5.40
C ILE A 199 -2.07 3.33 -6.88
N ALA A 200 -2.10 2.33 -7.75
CA ALA A 200 -1.95 2.49 -9.20
C ALA A 200 -3.30 2.50 -9.96
N ASP A 201 -4.41 2.26 -9.26
CA ASP A 201 -5.76 2.34 -9.79
C ASP A 201 -6.21 3.81 -9.89
N GLY A 202 -6.03 4.37 -11.09
CA GLY A 202 -6.40 5.75 -11.38
C GLY A 202 -7.90 6.02 -11.27
N ASP A 203 -8.76 5.03 -11.51
CA ASP A 203 -10.21 5.21 -11.43
C ASP A 203 -10.66 5.28 -9.96
N ALA A 204 -10.07 4.43 -9.11
CA ALA A 204 -10.29 4.49 -7.66
C ALA A 204 -9.88 5.83 -7.06
N LEU A 205 -8.66 6.29 -7.38
CA LEU A 205 -8.15 7.55 -6.89
C LEU A 205 -8.95 8.74 -7.46
N ALA A 206 -9.26 8.74 -8.76
CA ALA A 206 -10.02 9.82 -9.38
C ALA A 206 -11.43 9.98 -8.79
N ALA A 207 -12.09 8.88 -8.44
CA ALA A 207 -13.43 8.88 -7.84
C ALA A 207 -13.44 9.49 -6.43
N ALA A 208 -12.33 9.37 -5.69
CA ALA A 208 -12.21 9.90 -4.33
C ALA A 208 -11.89 11.41 -4.26
N LEU A 209 -11.59 12.05 -5.40
CA LEU A 209 -11.10 13.43 -5.48
C LEU A 209 -12.12 14.35 -6.15
N ARG A 210 -12.57 15.39 -5.43
CA ARG A 210 -13.63 16.29 -5.91
C ARG A 210 -13.11 17.60 -6.53
N GLY A 211 -12.00 18.17 -6.04
CA GLY A 211 -11.44 19.45 -6.50
C GLY A 211 -10.09 19.36 -7.21
N ARG A 212 -9.46 20.53 -7.40
CA ARG A 212 -8.18 20.66 -8.14
C ARG A 212 -6.95 20.75 -7.24
N HIS A 213 -7.08 20.93 -5.94
CA HIS A 213 -5.94 21.03 -5.03
C HIS A 213 -5.80 19.73 -4.26
N VAL A 214 -4.64 19.08 -4.37
CA VAL A 214 -4.35 17.83 -3.65
C VAL A 214 -3.05 18.02 -2.88
N LEU A 215 -3.09 17.78 -1.56
CA LEU A 215 -1.89 17.67 -0.73
C LEU A 215 -1.69 16.21 -0.35
N ILE A 216 -0.60 15.60 -0.80
CA ILE A 216 -0.16 14.29 -0.32
C ILE A 216 0.66 14.50 0.95
N VAL A 217 0.31 13.83 2.04
CA VAL A 217 1.08 13.84 3.29
C VAL A 217 1.57 12.41 3.54
N THR A 218 2.88 12.25 3.78
CA THR A 218 3.54 10.95 3.98
C THR A 218 4.75 11.12 4.89
N ASP A 219 5.28 10.04 5.45
CA ASP A 219 6.62 10.02 6.05
C ASP A 219 7.71 9.64 5.03
N ALA A 220 8.97 9.85 5.39
CA ALA A 220 10.12 9.60 4.52
C ALA A 220 10.32 8.12 4.11
N ASN A 221 9.98 7.16 4.97
CA ASN A 221 10.12 5.74 4.66
C ASN A 221 9.09 5.33 3.60
N VAL A 222 7.83 5.72 3.81
CA VAL A 222 6.73 5.43 2.88
C VAL A 222 6.89 6.22 1.59
N ALA A 223 7.40 7.46 1.65
CA ALA A 223 7.68 8.27 0.47
C ALA A 223 8.69 7.61 -0.47
N ALA A 224 9.76 7.01 0.05
CA ALA A 224 10.75 6.33 -0.78
C ALA A 224 10.18 5.13 -1.55
N LEU A 225 9.13 4.49 -1.01
CA LEU A 225 8.59 3.22 -1.52
C LEU A 225 7.36 3.41 -2.41
N HIS A 226 6.39 4.22 -1.97
CA HIS A 226 5.02 4.20 -2.50
C HIS A 226 4.59 5.52 -3.14
N LEU A 227 5.20 6.65 -2.73
CA LEU A 227 4.87 7.97 -3.27
C LEU A 227 5.09 8.08 -4.81
N PRO A 228 6.16 7.53 -5.42
CA PRO A 228 6.36 7.67 -6.87
C PRO A 228 5.20 7.10 -7.68
N VAL A 229 4.63 5.96 -7.25
CA VAL A 229 3.50 5.32 -7.91
C VAL A 229 2.21 6.12 -7.70
N LEU A 230 1.96 6.56 -6.47
CA LEU A 230 0.77 7.35 -6.15
C LEU A 230 0.77 8.71 -6.88
N ASP A 231 1.87 9.45 -6.83
CA ASP A 231 1.99 10.77 -7.48
C ASP A 231 1.84 10.66 -9.01
N ALA A 232 2.52 9.69 -9.64
CA ALA A 232 2.37 9.45 -11.07
C ALA A 232 0.93 9.08 -11.46
N THR A 233 0.25 8.27 -10.64
CA THR A 233 -1.14 7.86 -10.88
C THR A 233 -2.09 9.03 -10.73
N LEU A 234 -1.94 9.84 -9.67
CA LEU A 234 -2.75 11.03 -9.44
C LEU A 234 -2.59 12.05 -10.56
N ARG A 235 -1.36 12.34 -11.01
CA ARG A 235 -1.09 13.24 -12.14
C ARG A 235 -1.72 12.73 -13.44
N ARG A 236 -1.74 11.42 -13.65
CA ARG A 236 -2.36 10.79 -14.81
C ARG A 236 -3.88 10.88 -14.78
N CYS A 237 -4.51 10.56 -13.64
CA CYS A 237 -5.97 10.48 -13.53
C CYS A 237 -6.63 11.84 -13.26
N LYS A 238 -5.88 12.84 -12.78
CA LYS A 238 -6.32 14.23 -12.54
C LYS A 238 -5.29 15.22 -13.11
N PRO A 239 -5.13 15.32 -14.44
CA PRO A 239 -4.09 16.15 -15.07
C PRO A 239 -4.22 17.65 -14.76
N ASP A 240 -5.43 18.12 -14.44
CA ASP A 240 -5.70 19.52 -14.07
C ASP A 240 -5.51 19.81 -12.57
N ALA A 241 -5.15 18.81 -11.76
CA ALA A 241 -4.92 19.00 -10.34
C ALA A 241 -3.54 19.60 -10.07
N ARG A 242 -3.50 20.56 -9.14
CA ARG A 242 -2.29 21.03 -8.48
C ARG A 242 -2.00 20.10 -7.31
N ILE A 243 -0.96 19.30 -7.45
CA ILE A 243 -0.55 18.29 -6.48
C ILE A 243 0.73 18.78 -5.80
N ALA A 244 0.67 18.97 -4.48
CA ALA A 244 1.82 19.20 -3.61
C ALA A 244 2.03 17.99 -2.69
N THR A 245 3.25 17.84 -2.17
CA THR A 245 3.61 16.76 -1.26
C THR A 245 4.32 17.33 -0.05
N LEU A 246 3.89 16.92 1.14
CA LEU A 246 4.60 17.11 2.40
C LEU A 246 5.16 15.76 2.86
N VAL A 247 6.48 15.69 3.01
CA VAL A 247 7.19 14.51 3.53
C VAL A 247 7.70 14.84 4.93
N LEU A 248 7.19 14.13 5.93
CA LEU A 248 7.57 14.26 7.33
C LEU A 248 8.64 13.23 7.72
N PRO A 249 9.39 13.46 8.81
CA PRO A 249 10.19 12.39 9.41
C PRO A 249 9.29 11.23 9.88
N PRO A 250 9.79 9.98 9.89
CA PRO A 250 9.02 8.83 10.39
C PRO A 250 9.12 8.73 11.92
N GLY A 251 8.02 8.39 12.59
CA GLY A 251 8.00 8.14 14.03
C GLY A 251 6.70 8.62 14.68
N GLU A 252 6.36 8.05 15.84
CA GLU A 252 5.21 8.53 16.64
C GLU A 252 5.53 9.90 17.26
N GLU A 253 6.79 10.13 17.62
CA GLU A 253 7.31 11.39 18.15
C GLU A 253 7.11 12.58 17.19
N GLU A 254 6.91 12.30 15.91
CA GLU A 254 6.71 13.29 14.86
C GLU A 254 5.25 13.75 14.78
N LYS A 255 4.33 13.06 15.47
CA LYS A 255 2.90 13.34 15.51
C LYS A 255 2.56 14.54 16.40
N THR A 256 3.11 15.70 16.08
CA THR A 256 3.05 16.91 16.93
C THR A 256 2.22 18.02 16.31
N LEU A 257 1.90 19.05 17.10
CA LEU A 257 1.29 20.28 16.59
C LEU A 257 2.20 21.04 15.61
N ASP A 258 3.52 20.91 15.72
CA ASP A 258 4.47 21.58 14.83
C ASP A 258 4.42 20.95 13.43
N HIS A 259 4.49 19.64 13.30
CA HIS A 259 4.35 18.98 11.99
C HIS A 259 2.92 19.04 11.44
N TRP A 260 1.91 19.12 12.31
CA TRP A 260 0.56 19.44 11.85
C TRP A 260 0.47 20.85 11.26
N ARG A 261 1.17 21.83 11.85
CA ARG A 261 1.26 23.18 11.30
C ARG A 261 1.93 23.17 9.93
N ASP A 262 2.97 22.38 9.72
CA ASP A 262 3.60 22.24 8.41
C ASP A 262 2.61 21.76 7.33
N ALA A 263 1.67 20.87 7.68
CA ALA A 263 0.58 20.46 6.78
C ALA A 263 -0.39 21.61 6.47
N ILE A 264 -0.68 22.48 7.44
CA ILE A 264 -1.49 23.68 7.23
C ILE A 264 -0.76 24.70 6.34
N ASP A 265 0.52 24.92 6.58
CA ASP A 265 1.35 25.84 5.79
C ASP A 265 1.48 25.32 4.34
N ALA A 266 1.65 24.01 4.14
CA ALA A 266 1.64 23.39 2.80
C ALA A 266 0.31 23.57 2.05
N LEU A 267 -0.84 23.49 2.75
CA LEU A 267 -2.15 23.79 2.16
C LEU A 267 -2.28 25.27 1.78
N ALA A 268 -1.73 26.17 2.60
CA ALA A 268 -1.72 27.60 2.31
C ALA A 268 -0.86 27.93 1.08
N ASP A 269 0.35 27.37 0.99
CA ASP A 269 1.27 27.56 -0.13
C ASP A 269 0.71 27.00 -1.44
N LEU A 270 -0.04 25.89 -1.37
CA LEU A 270 -0.77 25.33 -2.51
C LEU A 270 -1.92 26.26 -2.99
N GLY A 271 -2.33 27.23 -2.18
CA GLY A 271 -3.53 28.03 -2.41
C GLY A 271 -4.81 27.20 -2.30
N ALA A 272 -4.79 26.18 -1.44
CA ALA A 272 -5.84 25.18 -1.36
C ALA A 272 -7.20 25.79 -0.99
N THR A 273 -8.22 25.51 -1.80
CA THR A 273 -9.61 25.95 -1.62
C THR A 273 -10.45 24.92 -0.85
N ARG A 274 -11.73 25.22 -0.58
CA ARG A 274 -12.64 24.34 0.19
C ARG A 274 -12.95 22.99 -0.47
N ASP A 275 -12.63 22.84 -1.75
CA ASP A 275 -12.74 21.60 -2.51
C ASP A 275 -11.40 20.83 -2.57
N ALA A 276 -10.38 21.27 -1.84
CA ALA A 276 -9.12 20.54 -1.74
C ALA A 276 -9.30 19.15 -1.13
N THR A 277 -8.36 18.27 -1.42
CA THR A 277 -8.30 16.94 -0.82
C THR A 277 -6.91 16.67 -0.24
N VAL A 278 -6.87 16.27 1.02
CA VAL A 278 -5.65 15.75 1.64
C VAL A 278 -5.59 14.24 1.41
N VAL A 279 -4.48 13.72 0.91
CA VAL A 279 -4.25 12.29 0.71
C VAL A 279 -3.20 11.84 1.74
N ALA A 280 -3.63 11.05 2.72
CA ALA A 280 -2.77 10.55 3.78
C ALA A 280 -2.17 9.19 3.39
N LEU A 281 -0.94 9.19 2.89
CA LEU A 281 -0.21 7.99 2.50
C LEU A 281 0.73 7.57 3.64
N GLY A 282 0.39 6.52 4.39
CA GLY A 282 1.23 6.08 5.51
C GLY A 282 0.52 5.24 6.56
N GLY A 283 1.18 5.06 7.71
CA GLY A 283 0.59 4.41 8.87
C GLY A 283 -0.36 5.32 9.67
N GLY A 284 -0.73 4.89 10.88
CA GLY A 284 -1.67 5.62 11.74
C GLY A 284 -1.23 7.04 12.11
N VAL A 285 0.07 7.28 12.29
CA VAL A 285 0.64 8.61 12.55
C VAL A 285 0.27 9.61 11.46
N ILE A 286 0.58 9.26 10.20
CA ILE A 286 0.28 10.12 9.04
C ILE A 286 -1.23 10.26 8.87
N GLY A 287 -1.98 9.16 8.99
CA GLY A 287 -3.43 9.17 8.87
C GLY A 287 -4.11 10.14 9.84
N ASP A 288 -3.68 10.14 11.10
CA ASP A 288 -4.21 11.02 12.14
C ASP A 288 -3.80 12.49 11.94
N LEU A 289 -2.52 12.75 11.69
CA LEU A 289 -2.00 14.12 11.49
C LEU A 289 -2.63 14.77 10.26
N ALA A 290 -2.61 14.07 9.12
CA ALA A 290 -3.17 14.56 7.86
C ALA A 290 -4.70 14.69 7.93
N GLY A 291 -5.37 13.74 8.58
CA GLY A 291 -6.80 13.80 8.85
C GLY A 291 -7.17 15.03 9.71
N PHE A 292 -6.36 15.35 10.72
CA PHE A 292 -6.60 16.52 11.57
C PHE A 292 -6.31 17.83 10.83
N ALA A 293 -5.30 17.85 9.96
CA ALA A 293 -5.05 18.99 9.06
C ALA A 293 -6.25 19.23 8.14
N ALA A 294 -6.79 18.17 7.54
CA ALA A 294 -7.98 18.23 6.70
C ALA A 294 -9.24 18.70 7.46
N ALA A 295 -9.39 18.27 8.72
CA ALA A 295 -10.50 18.70 9.58
C ALA A 295 -10.48 20.21 9.86
N CYS A 296 -9.29 20.80 9.97
CA CYS A 296 -9.10 22.19 10.36
C CYS A 296 -9.02 23.15 9.18
N TRP A 297 -8.39 22.75 8.06
CA TRP A 297 -8.21 23.62 6.91
C TRP A 297 -9.56 24.10 6.36
N MET A 298 -9.74 25.42 6.30
CA MET A 298 -11.01 26.06 5.93
C MET A 298 -12.26 25.50 6.67
N ARG A 299 -12.08 24.98 7.89
CA ARG A 299 -13.10 24.30 8.72
C ARG A 299 -13.60 22.96 8.15
N GLY A 300 -12.77 22.28 7.37
CA GLY A 300 -13.04 20.94 6.86
C GLY A 300 -12.94 20.87 5.35
N VAL A 301 -11.93 20.15 4.87
CA VAL A 301 -11.80 19.69 3.49
C VAL A 301 -11.85 18.16 3.43
N ASP A 302 -11.81 17.61 2.22
CA ASP A 302 -11.89 16.18 2.00
C ASP A 302 -10.56 15.52 2.39
N VAL A 303 -10.61 14.31 2.95
CA VAL A 303 -9.41 13.50 3.22
C VAL A 303 -9.61 12.08 2.70
N VAL A 304 -8.62 11.59 1.97
CA VAL A 304 -8.53 10.20 1.51
C VAL A 304 -7.43 9.51 2.30
N GLN A 305 -7.77 8.41 2.96
CA GLN A 305 -6.80 7.59 3.69
C GLN A 305 -6.23 6.52 2.75
N VAL A 306 -4.90 6.46 2.63
CA VAL A 306 -4.16 5.43 1.89
C VAL A 306 -3.25 4.71 2.88
N PRO A 307 -3.82 3.87 3.77
CA PRO A 307 -3.08 3.23 4.84
C PRO A 307 -2.03 2.25 4.30
N SER A 308 -0.79 2.33 4.80
CA SER A 308 0.33 1.48 4.35
C SER A 308 0.76 0.43 5.38
N THR A 309 0.18 0.44 6.58
CA THR A 309 0.41 -0.58 7.63
C THR A 309 -0.86 -1.39 7.88
N LEU A 310 -0.72 -2.65 8.29
CA LEU A 310 -1.89 -3.50 8.58
C LEU A 310 -2.75 -2.88 9.70
N LEU A 311 -2.11 -2.37 10.75
CA LEU A 311 -2.80 -1.66 11.84
C LEU A 311 -3.66 -0.50 11.31
N ALA A 312 -3.11 0.31 10.40
CA ALA A 312 -3.87 1.42 9.85
C ALA A 312 -5.01 0.95 8.94
N MET A 313 -4.82 -0.12 8.17
CA MET A 313 -5.86 -0.71 7.32
C MET A 313 -7.04 -1.23 8.13
N VAL A 314 -6.78 -1.93 9.25
CA VAL A 314 -7.84 -2.61 10.04
C VAL A 314 -8.44 -1.75 11.15
N ASP A 315 -7.76 -0.66 11.52
CA ASP A 315 -8.18 0.19 12.62
C ASP A 315 -8.13 1.67 12.23
N SER A 316 -6.99 2.36 12.33
CA SER A 316 -6.97 3.84 12.40
C SER A 316 -7.56 4.57 11.19
N SER A 317 -7.50 4.00 9.98
CA SER A 317 -8.10 4.63 8.78
C SER A 317 -9.63 4.63 8.76
N VAL A 318 -10.27 3.85 9.64
CA VAL A 318 -11.74 3.72 9.72
C VAL A 318 -12.28 4.45 10.95
N GLY A 319 -13.35 5.23 10.77
CA GLY A 319 -14.10 5.84 11.87
C GLY A 319 -13.71 7.27 12.26
N GLY A 320 -12.80 7.90 11.52
CA GLY A 320 -12.62 9.35 11.49
C GLY A 320 -12.06 9.99 12.77
N LYS A 321 -11.47 9.23 13.69
CA LYS A 321 -10.67 9.86 14.75
C LYS A 321 -9.37 10.35 14.11
N THR A 322 -9.02 11.61 14.36
CA THR A 322 -7.79 12.23 13.84
C THR A 322 -7.24 13.12 14.93
N ALA A 323 -5.94 13.09 15.18
CA ALA A 323 -5.35 13.80 16.30
C ALA A 323 -3.84 14.01 16.15
N VAL A 324 -3.30 14.82 17.06
CA VAL A 324 -1.87 14.93 17.34
C VAL A 324 -1.61 14.79 18.84
N ASP A 325 -0.37 14.50 19.17
CA ASP A 325 0.10 14.31 20.52
C ASP A 325 0.55 15.63 21.15
N LEU A 326 0.43 15.71 22.47
CA LEU A 326 1.00 16.78 23.29
C LEU A 326 2.04 16.18 24.24
N PRO A 327 2.97 16.99 24.78
CA PRO A 327 3.83 16.53 25.88
C PRO A 327 3.05 15.99 27.10
N ALA A 328 1.79 16.41 27.26
CA ALA A 328 0.89 15.94 28.31
C ALA A 328 0.26 14.55 28.03
N GLY A 329 0.29 14.07 26.79
CA GLY A 329 -0.28 12.77 26.41
C GLY A 329 -0.65 12.66 24.93
N LYS A 330 -0.90 11.43 24.50
CA LYS A 330 -1.26 11.08 23.12
C LYS A 330 -2.68 11.47 22.76
N ASN A 331 -2.90 11.82 21.50
CA ASN A 331 -4.20 12.06 20.87
C ASN A 331 -5.12 13.04 21.63
N LEU A 332 -4.56 13.94 22.45
CA LEU A 332 -5.34 14.84 23.30
C LEU A 332 -5.97 16.00 22.50
N VAL A 333 -5.40 16.34 21.34
CA VAL A 333 -5.88 17.40 20.46
C VAL A 333 -6.22 16.79 19.10
N GLY A 334 -7.48 16.91 18.70
CA GLY A 334 -7.95 16.27 17.47
C GLY A 334 -9.39 16.60 17.13
N ALA A 335 -9.92 15.87 16.15
CA ALA A 335 -11.28 15.98 15.66
C ALA A 335 -11.84 14.63 15.22
N PHE A 336 -13.18 14.53 15.22
CA PHE A 336 -13.89 13.47 14.50
C PHE A 336 -14.15 13.95 13.06
N HIS A 337 -13.33 13.51 12.12
CA HIS A 337 -13.35 13.86 10.70
C HIS A 337 -13.28 12.59 9.83
N PRO A 338 -14.42 11.99 9.48
CA PRO A 338 -14.46 10.83 8.59
C PRO A 338 -13.85 11.14 7.21
N PRO A 339 -13.14 10.17 6.61
CA PRO A 339 -12.61 10.33 5.25
C PRO A 339 -13.70 10.26 4.20
N THR A 340 -13.37 10.68 2.98
CA THR A 340 -14.22 10.53 1.79
C THR A 340 -13.98 9.20 1.07
N ALA A 341 -12.84 8.55 1.31
CA ALA A 341 -12.53 7.18 0.89
C ALA A 341 -11.35 6.61 1.69
N VAL A 342 -11.28 5.29 1.79
CA VAL A 342 -10.08 4.56 2.23
C VAL A 342 -9.62 3.64 1.10
N ILE A 343 -8.36 3.76 0.70
CA ILE A 343 -7.73 2.94 -0.34
C ILE A 343 -6.69 2.05 0.33
N ALA A 344 -7.11 0.88 0.79
CA ALA A 344 -6.28 -0.11 1.46
C ALA A 344 -5.59 -1.01 0.42
N ASP A 345 -4.49 -0.51 -0.14
CA ASP A 345 -3.65 -1.28 -1.04
C ASP A 345 -2.81 -2.31 -0.28
N THR A 346 -3.21 -3.58 -0.30
CA THR A 346 -2.52 -4.64 0.45
C THR A 346 -1.11 -4.91 -0.07
N SER A 347 -0.74 -4.46 -1.27
CA SER A 347 0.61 -4.63 -1.81
C SER A 347 1.66 -3.79 -1.06
N THR A 348 1.26 -2.73 -0.36
CA THR A 348 2.20 -1.94 0.46
C THR A 348 2.78 -2.75 1.62
N LEU A 349 2.05 -3.76 2.09
CA LEU A 349 2.45 -4.61 3.21
C LEU A 349 3.65 -5.50 2.89
N ALA A 350 3.95 -5.74 1.61
CA ALA A 350 5.15 -6.49 1.19
C ALA A 350 6.47 -5.81 1.63
N THR A 351 6.42 -4.50 1.86
CA THR A 351 7.56 -3.71 2.36
C THR A 351 7.50 -3.42 3.86
N LEU A 352 6.43 -3.84 4.54
CA LEU A 352 6.23 -3.58 5.96
C LEU A 352 7.14 -4.49 6.79
N PRO A 353 7.85 -3.97 7.81
CA PRO A 353 8.63 -4.82 8.70
C PRO A 353 7.77 -5.93 9.32
N PRO A 354 8.26 -7.19 9.42
CA PRO A 354 7.46 -8.30 9.97
C PRO A 354 6.94 -8.06 11.39
N ARG A 355 7.66 -7.27 12.19
CA ARG A 355 7.20 -6.83 13.53
C ARG A 355 5.93 -5.98 13.45
N GLU A 356 5.87 -5.04 12.51
CA GLU A 356 4.71 -4.16 12.34
C GLU A 356 3.51 -4.91 11.75
N LEU A 357 3.75 -5.90 10.88
CA LEU A 357 2.69 -6.80 10.40
C LEU A 357 2.05 -7.56 11.57
N ARG A 358 2.87 -8.22 12.39
CA ARG A 358 2.41 -8.94 13.59
C ARG A 358 1.68 -8.02 14.56
N ALA A 359 2.20 -6.82 14.83
CA ALA A 359 1.53 -5.84 15.66
C ALA A 359 0.14 -5.47 15.12
N GLY A 360 -0.03 -5.33 13.80
CA GLY A 360 -1.34 -5.13 13.18
C GLY A 360 -2.30 -6.33 13.36
N LEU A 361 -1.79 -7.56 13.38
CA LEU A 361 -2.60 -8.77 13.61
C LEU A 361 -3.20 -8.82 15.02
N ALA A 362 -2.60 -8.14 16.01
CA ALA A 362 -3.21 -8.02 17.34
C ALA A 362 -4.59 -7.34 17.28
N GLU A 363 -4.75 -6.32 16.44
CA GLU A 363 -6.03 -5.65 16.22
C GLU A 363 -7.03 -6.53 15.46
N VAL A 364 -6.56 -7.36 14.53
CA VAL A 364 -7.39 -8.36 13.85
C VAL A 364 -7.94 -9.37 14.85
N VAL A 365 -7.08 -9.89 15.74
CA VAL A 365 -7.47 -10.81 16.83
C VAL A 365 -8.47 -10.14 17.77
N LYS A 366 -8.27 -8.85 18.10
CA LYS A 366 -9.17 -8.09 18.97
C LYS A 366 -10.61 -8.15 18.48
N TYR A 367 -10.86 -7.95 17.18
CA TYR A 367 -12.21 -8.02 16.62
C TYR A 367 -12.86 -9.39 16.81
N GLY A 368 -12.14 -10.48 16.51
CA GLY A 368 -12.64 -11.84 16.75
C GLY A 368 -12.91 -12.09 18.24
N ALA A 369 -11.99 -11.64 19.11
CA ALA A 369 -12.12 -11.81 20.55
C ALA A 369 -13.37 -11.14 21.14
N ILE A 370 -13.79 -9.98 20.62
CA ILE A 370 -14.88 -9.18 21.22
C ILE A 370 -16.19 -9.20 20.45
N PHE A 371 -16.21 -9.58 19.16
CA PHE A 371 -17.42 -9.55 18.34
C PHE A 371 -17.81 -10.88 17.71
N ASP A 372 -16.85 -11.76 17.41
CA ASP A 372 -17.12 -12.92 16.56
C ASP A 372 -16.14 -14.08 16.80
N ALA A 373 -16.64 -15.11 17.48
CA ALA A 373 -15.88 -16.33 17.74
C ALA A 373 -15.53 -17.08 16.45
N ASP A 374 -16.38 -17.05 15.42
CA ASP A 374 -16.11 -17.71 14.13
C ASP A 374 -14.99 -16.98 13.38
N PHE A 375 -14.87 -15.67 13.56
CA PHE A 375 -13.71 -14.94 13.04
C PHE A 375 -12.44 -15.31 13.79
N LEU A 376 -12.51 -15.53 15.11
CA LEU A 376 -11.38 -16.02 15.88
C LEU A 376 -10.95 -17.43 15.43
N ASP A 377 -11.90 -18.35 15.21
CA ASP A 377 -11.66 -19.68 14.62
C ASP A 377 -11.00 -19.57 13.24
N TRP A 378 -11.46 -18.62 12.41
CA TRP A 378 -10.88 -18.36 11.10
C TRP A 378 -9.42 -17.89 11.22
N ILE A 379 -9.10 -16.97 12.12
CA ILE A 379 -7.72 -16.51 12.36
C ILE A 379 -6.83 -17.69 12.78
N GLU A 380 -7.30 -18.54 13.70
CA GLU A 380 -6.57 -19.73 14.15
C GLU A 380 -6.24 -20.69 13.00
N SER A 381 -7.16 -20.86 12.06
CA SER A 381 -6.94 -21.71 10.88
C SER A 381 -6.05 -21.10 9.80
N HIS A 382 -5.71 -19.81 9.89
CA HIS A 382 -4.93 -19.06 8.88
C HIS A 382 -3.66 -18.39 9.43
N VAL A 383 -3.19 -18.76 10.62
CA VAL A 383 -1.99 -18.18 11.26
C VAL A 383 -0.80 -18.08 10.31
N ASP A 384 -0.42 -19.19 9.66
CA ASP A 384 0.75 -19.23 8.78
C ASP A 384 0.58 -18.30 7.57
N ALA A 385 -0.61 -18.27 6.98
CA ALA A 385 -0.92 -17.43 5.83
C ALA A 385 -0.96 -15.93 6.19
N LEU A 386 -1.45 -15.59 7.40
CA LEU A 386 -1.44 -14.23 7.93
C LEU A 386 -0.01 -13.74 8.19
N LEU A 387 0.84 -14.58 8.79
CA LEU A 387 2.24 -14.26 9.02
C LEU A 387 3.05 -14.15 7.72
N ALA A 388 2.72 -14.95 6.71
CA ALA A 388 3.30 -14.87 5.38
C ALA A 388 2.81 -13.67 4.56
N GLY A 389 1.78 -12.96 5.03
CA GLY A 389 1.18 -11.84 4.30
C GLY A 389 0.48 -12.26 3.01
N GLU A 390 -0.12 -13.45 2.98
CA GLU A 390 -0.79 -13.99 1.78
C GLU A 390 -1.90 -13.04 1.31
N PRO A 391 -1.89 -12.55 0.04
CA PRO A 391 -2.71 -11.43 -0.38
C PRO A 391 -4.22 -11.60 -0.15
N ASP A 392 -4.78 -12.76 -0.46
CA ASP A 392 -6.21 -13.03 -0.30
C ASP A 392 -6.63 -13.11 1.18
N VAL A 393 -5.77 -13.72 2.01
CA VAL A 393 -6.02 -13.89 3.45
C VAL A 393 -5.92 -12.55 4.16
N ILE A 394 -4.92 -11.73 3.82
CA ILE A 394 -4.79 -10.38 4.35
C ILE A 394 -5.96 -9.49 3.92
N ALA A 395 -6.35 -9.53 2.64
CA ALA A 395 -7.49 -8.75 2.16
C ALA A 395 -8.80 -9.12 2.90
N GLU A 396 -9.00 -10.41 3.20
CA GLU A 396 -10.14 -10.87 3.99
C GLU A 396 -10.07 -10.45 5.46
N ALA A 397 -8.90 -10.54 6.09
CA ALA A 397 -8.68 -10.06 7.45
C ALA A 397 -8.97 -8.55 7.57
N VAL A 398 -8.53 -7.76 6.58
CA VAL A 398 -8.81 -6.33 6.51
C VAL A 398 -10.30 -6.07 6.32
N GLU A 399 -10.97 -6.74 5.37
CA GLU A 399 -12.40 -6.55 5.12
C GLU A 399 -13.25 -6.85 6.35
N ARG A 400 -13.04 -8.01 6.98
CA ARG A 400 -13.79 -8.42 8.17
C ARG A 400 -13.56 -7.45 9.32
N SER A 401 -12.30 -7.04 9.57
CA SER A 401 -11.96 -6.06 10.60
C SER A 401 -12.62 -4.70 10.37
N CYS A 402 -12.54 -4.18 9.13
CA CYS A 402 -13.18 -2.94 8.73
C CYS A 402 -14.70 -3.00 8.91
N ARG A 403 -15.33 -4.14 8.62
CA ARG A 403 -16.77 -4.33 8.81
C ARG A 403 -17.18 -4.23 10.28
N TYR A 404 -16.50 -4.93 11.20
CA TYR A 404 -16.78 -4.79 12.62
C TYR A 404 -16.60 -3.35 13.11
N LYS A 405 -15.52 -2.68 12.67
CA LYS A 405 -15.29 -1.29 13.06
C LYS A 405 -16.34 -0.34 12.47
N ALA A 406 -16.71 -0.51 11.21
CA ALA A 406 -17.74 0.27 10.55
C ALA A 406 -19.09 0.14 11.26
N ASP A 407 -19.50 -1.08 11.61
CA ASP A 407 -20.74 -1.35 12.35
C ASP A 407 -20.76 -0.64 13.71
N VAL A 408 -19.65 -0.66 14.43
CA VAL A 408 -19.50 0.00 15.72
C VAL A 408 -19.50 1.52 15.57
N VAL A 409 -18.79 2.06 14.59
CA VAL A 409 -18.75 3.51 14.29
C VAL A 409 -20.13 4.03 13.89
N ALA A 410 -20.88 3.28 13.08
CA ALA A 410 -22.22 3.65 12.66
C ALA A 410 -23.18 3.76 13.86
N ARG A 411 -23.06 2.85 14.83
CA ARG A 411 -23.85 2.86 16.08
C ARG A 411 -23.41 3.96 17.05
N ASP A 412 -22.12 4.26 17.13
CA ASP A 412 -21.54 5.19 18.10
C ASP A 412 -20.41 6.04 17.49
N PRO A 413 -20.74 7.02 16.63
CA PRO A 413 -19.75 7.77 15.85
C PRO A 413 -18.84 8.66 16.71
N PHE A 414 -19.29 9.04 17.91
CA PHE A 414 -18.59 9.95 18.81
C PHE A 414 -18.06 9.27 20.09
N GLU A 415 -18.06 7.94 20.13
CA GLU A 415 -17.51 7.15 21.25
C GLU A 415 -18.13 7.47 22.62
N ARG A 416 -19.46 7.46 22.70
CA ARG A 416 -20.21 7.70 23.94
C ARG A 416 -20.77 6.42 24.57
N GLY A 417 -20.63 5.28 23.93
CA GLY A 417 -21.18 3.99 24.34
C GLY A 417 -20.41 2.81 23.75
N ASP A 418 -21.04 2.09 22.82
CA ASP A 418 -20.58 0.81 22.28
C ASP A 418 -19.18 0.86 21.66
N ARG A 419 -18.75 2.00 21.11
CA ARG A 419 -17.40 2.12 20.50
C ARG A 419 -16.29 1.95 21.52
N ALA A 420 -16.59 2.08 22.82
CA ALA A 420 -15.65 1.75 23.88
C ALA A 420 -15.21 0.27 23.86
N LEU A 421 -16.01 -0.66 23.30
CA LEU A 421 -15.65 -2.08 23.18
C LEU A 421 -14.36 -2.29 22.37
N LEU A 422 -14.04 -1.39 21.44
CA LEU A 422 -12.80 -1.45 20.66
C LEU A 422 -11.54 -1.27 21.53
N ASN A 423 -11.69 -0.89 22.80
CA ASN A 423 -10.58 -0.72 23.75
C ASN A 423 -10.28 -2.01 24.55
N PHE A 424 -10.68 -3.19 24.06
CA PHE A 424 -10.25 -4.47 24.63
C PHE A 424 -8.72 -4.59 24.59
N GLY A 425 -8.13 -4.94 25.73
CA GLY A 425 -6.67 -4.91 25.94
C GLY A 425 -6.04 -3.52 26.10
N HIS A 426 -6.61 -2.46 25.53
CA HIS A 426 -5.98 -1.14 25.47
C HIS A 426 -5.73 -0.48 26.83
N THR A 427 -6.57 -0.75 27.84
CA THR A 427 -6.34 -0.18 29.18
C THR A 427 -5.03 -0.68 29.80
N PHE A 428 -4.69 -1.95 29.54
CA PHE A 428 -3.41 -2.52 29.93
C PHE A 428 -2.30 -2.11 28.96
N GLY A 429 -2.56 -2.15 27.65
CA GLY A 429 -1.61 -1.75 26.62
C GLY A 429 -1.09 -0.33 26.82
N HIS A 430 -1.97 0.67 26.93
CA HIS A 430 -1.58 2.06 27.16
C HIS A 430 -0.78 2.25 28.44
N ALA A 431 -1.10 1.50 29.51
CA ALA A 431 -0.34 1.55 30.75
C ALA A 431 1.09 1.02 30.56
N ILE A 432 1.27 -0.06 29.80
CA ILE A 432 2.57 -0.62 29.44
C ILE A 432 3.35 0.37 28.57
N GLU A 433 2.74 0.87 27.50
CA GLU A 433 3.39 1.82 26.58
C GLU A 433 3.85 3.09 27.31
N THR A 434 3.00 3.64 28.18
CA THR A 434 3.31 4.84 28.97
C THR A 434 4.44 4.58 29.95
N GLU A 435 4.44 3.43 30.64
CA GLU A 435 5.49 3.11 31.62
C GLU A 435 6.83 2.79 30.95
N GLN A 436 6.82 2.25 29.72
CA GLN A 436 8.02 2.07 28.89
C GLN A 436 8.50 3.36 28.23
N GLY A 437 7.78 4.48 28.36
CA GLY A 437 8.11 5.75 27.73
C GLY A 437 8.06 5.71 26.20
N TYR A 438 7.19 4.87 25.62
CA TYR A 438 7.03 4.72 24.17
C TYR A 438 8.31 4.34 23.42
N THR A 439 9.20 3.58 24.06
CA THR A 439 10.49 3.14 23.51
C THR A 439 10.35 1.99 22.51
N GLY A 440 9.23 1.86 21.80
CA GLY A 440 8.96 0.76 20.85
C GLY A 440 10.05 0.61 19.78
N ALA A 441 10.54 1.74 19.26
CA ALA A 441 11.65 1.80 18.30
C ALA A 441 13.03 1.45 18.91
N SER A 442 13.15 1.46 20.24
CA SER A 442 14.40 1.26 21.00
C SER A 442 14.36 0.03 21.91
N GLY A 443 13.44 -0.92 21.67
CA GLY A 443 13.37 -2.21 22.36
C GLY A 443 12.19 -2.41 23.31
N GLY A 444 11.36 -1.38 23.53
CA GLY A 444 10.06 -1.50 24.19
C GLY A 444 8.99 -2.15 23.29
N LEU A 445 7.79 -2.39 23.80
CA LEU A 445 6.69 -2.91 22.99
C LEU A 445 6.13 -1.81 22.08
N VAL A 446 5.79 -2.16 20.83
CA VAL A 446 4.95 -1.28 19.98
C VAL A 446 3.48 -1.44 20.33
N HIS A 447 2.61 -0.56 19.82
CA HIS A 447 1.19 -0.50 20.21
C HIS A 447 0.48 -1.86 20.14
N GLY A 448 0.51 -2.53 18.97
CA GLY A 448 -0.15 -3.83 18.80
C GLY A 448 0.40 -4.93 19.71
N GLU A 449 1.71 -4.90 20.01
CA GLU A 449 2.33 -5.82 20.98
C GLU A 449 1.83 -5.56 22.40
N ALA A 450 1.74 -4.29 22.82
CA ALA A 450 1.19 -3.92 24.12
C ALA A 450 -0.31 -4.26 24.24
N VAL A 451 -1.07 -4.07 23.15
CA VAL A 451 -2.48 -4.50 23.07
C VAL A 451 -2.59 -6.02 23.18
N ALA A 452 -1.72 -6.81 22.54
CA ALA A 452 -1.70 -8.26 22.65
C ALA A 452 -1.53 -8.73 24.11
N VAL A 453 -0.51 -8.20 24.82
CA VAL A 453 -0.33 -8.44 26.27
C VAL A 453 -1.58 -8.00 27.04
N GLY A 454 -2.11 -6.83 26.70
CA GLY A 454 -3.30 -6.29 27.36
C GLY A 454 -4.55 -7.15 27.18
N MET A 455 -4.74 -7.77 26.00
CA MET A 455 -5.85 -8.67 25.74
C MET A 455 -5.76 -9.94 26.61
N VAL A 456 -4.56 -10.51 26.77
CA VAL A 456 -4.32 -11.64 27.68
C VAL A 456 -4.67 -11.25 29.12
N LEU A 457 -4.24 -10.07 29.57
CA LEU A 457 -4.56 -9.56 30.92
C LEU A 457 -6.07 -9.33 31.10
N ALA A 458 -6.74 -8.76 30.10
CA ALA A 458 -8.20 -8.58 30.12
C ALA A 458 -8.96 -9.92 30.15
N ALA A 459 -8.50 -10.92 29.39
CA ALA A 459 -9.08 -12.26 29.39
C ALA A 459 -8.91 -12.97 30.74
N ARG A 460 -7.72 -12.88 31.35
CA ARG A 460 -7.42 -13.41 32.68
C ARG A 460 -8.21 -12.71 33.77
N LEU A 461 -8.35 -11.39 33.68
CA LEU A 461 -9.21 -10.62 34.58
C LEU A 461 -10.69 -11.02 34.46
N SER A 462 -11.15 -11.29 33.24
CA SER A 462 -12.51 -11.82 33.02
C SER A 462 -12.70 -13.18 33.69
N THR A 463 -11.71 -14.07 33.60
CA THR A 463 -11.69 -15.36 34.29
C THR A 463 -11.69 -15.20 35.81
N ALA A 464 -10.82 -14.33 36.32
CA ALA A 464 -10.71 -14.01 37.75
C ALA A 464 -12.01 -13.43 38.33
N LEU A 465 -12.86 -12.81 37.50
CA LEU A 465 -14.17 -12.29 37.89
C LEU A 465 -15.31 -13.29 37.61
N GLY A 466 -15.02 -14.51 37.19
CA GLY A 466 -16.00 -15.56 36.91
C GLY A 466 -16.85 -15.33 35.66
N ARG A 467 -16.40 -14.48 34.73
CA ARG A 467 -17.16 -14.10 33.52
C ARG A 467 -16.95 -15.05 32.34
N ALA A 468 -15.79 -15.67 32.27
CA ALA A 468 -15.40 -16.59 31.21
C ALA A 468 -14.58 -17.75 31.81
N PRO A 469 -14.61 -18.95 31.21
CA PRO A 469 -13.74 -20.05 31.61
C PRO A 469 -12.27 -19.74 31.29
N GLY A 470 -11.35 -20.25 32.12
CA GLY A 470 -9.91 -20.05 31.90
C GLY A 470 -9.40 -20.60 30.55
N ALA A 471 -10.06 -21.63 30.01
CA ALA A 471 -9.75 -22.18 28.70
C ALA A 471 -9.84 -21.16 27.55
N ASP A 472 -10.69 -20.13 27.68
CA ASP A 472 -10.81 -19.06 26.67
C ASP A 472 -9.59 -18.13 26.73
N ALA A 473 -9.10 -17.81 27.93
CA ALA A 473 -7.88 -17.04 28.08
C ALA A 473 -6.66 -17.83 27.56
N ASP A 474 -6.59 -19.13 27.83
CA ASP A 474 -5.54 -20.01 27.31
C ASP A 474 -5.60 -20.12 25.78
N ARG A 475 -6.80 -20.14 25.20
CA ARG A 475 -7.01 -20.13 23.74
C ARG A 475 -6.43 -18.88 23.11
N LEU A 476 -6.78 -17.70 23.64
CA LEU A 476 -6.25 -16.42 23.16
C LEU A 476 -4.73 -16.33 23.32
N GLU A 477 -4.18 -16.81 24.44
CA GLU A 477 -2.73 -16.87 24.66
C GLU A 477 -2.03 -17.74 23.61
N ARG A 478 -2.58 -18.92 23.28
CA ARG A 478 -2.04 -19.79 22.23
C ARG A 478 -2.08 -19.12 20.86
N LEU A 479 -3.19 -18.47 20.51
CA LEU A 479 -3.32 -17.79 19.22
C LEU A 479 -2.32 -16.63 19.08
N LEU A 480 -2.25 -15.75 20.08
CA LEU A 480 -1.30 -14.62 20.04
C LEU A 480 0.15 -15.13 20.00
N THR A 481 0.48 -16.19 20.74
CA THR A 481 1.80 -16.85 20.66
C THR A 481 2.07 -17.39 19.25
N ALA A 482 1.08 -18.03 18.61
CA ALA A 482 1.21 -18.57 17.27
C ALA A 482 1.41 -17.49 16.20
N LEU A 483 0.87 -16.29 16.44
CA LEU A 483 1.11 -15.07 15.64
C LEU A 483 2.41 -14.35 16.01
N ASP A 484 3.23 -14.95 16.87
CA ASP A 484 4.52 -14.42 17.32
C ASP A 484 4.41 -13.02 17.96
N LEU A 485 3.35 -12.84 18.75
CA LEU A 485 3.07 -11.65 19.55
C LEU A 485 3.43 -11.89 21.03
N PRO A 486 3.87 -10.85 21.75
CA PRO A 486 4.13 -10.96 23.18
C PRO A 486 2.82 -11.10 23.97
N ILE A 487 2.88 -11.92 25.01
CA ILE A 487 1.75 -12.29 25.88
C ILE A 487 2.07 -12.09 27.37
N ARG A 488 3.20 -11.44 27.67
CA ARG A 488 3.69 -11.19 29.03
C ARG A 488 4.07 -9.73 29.22
N ILE A 489 3.89 -9.24 30.43
CA ILE A 489 4.35 -7.91 30.82
C ILE A 489 5.89 -7.87 30.70
N PRO A 490 6.46 -6.85 30.04
CA PRO A 490 7.90 -6.66 29.98
C PRO A 490 8.55 -6.62 31.37
N ALA A 491 9.70 -7.27 31.51
CA ALA A 491 10.41 -7.31 32.78
C ALA A 491 10.76 -5.89 33.28
N GLY A 492 10.60 -5.67 34.59
CA GLY A 492 10.90 -4.40 35.24
C GLY A 492 9.72 -3.41 35.32
N LEU A 493 8.56 -3.74 34.75
CA LEU A 493 7.34 -2.95 34.95
C LEU A 493 6.58 -3.42 36.19
N GLU A 494 6.53 -2.56 37.20
CA GLU A 494 5.88 -2.90 38.48
C GLU A 494 4.34 -2.86 38.37
N PRO A 495 3.62 -3.89 38.85
CA PRO A 495 2.14 -3.93 38.82
C PRO A 495 1.47 -2.68 39.41
N ALA A 496 2.01 -2.15 40.50
CA ALA A 496 1.48 -0.95 41.14
C ALA A 496 1.65 0.32 40.28
N ALA A 497 2.74 0.41 39.51
CA ALA A 497 2.96 1.52 38.58
C ALA A 497 1.99 1.45 37.40
N LEU A 498 1.78 0.25 36.82
CA LEU A 498 0.82 0.02 35.76
C LEU A 498 -0.62 0.38 36.19
N LEU A 499 -1.05 -0.07 37.38
CA LEU A 499 -2.36 0.30 37.93
C LEU A 499 -2.50 1.82 38.07
N LYS A 500 -1.45 2.51 38.54
CA LYS A 500 -1.44 3.97 38.66
C LYS A 500 -1.64 4.66 37.30
N ARG A 501 -1.04 4.14 36.22
CA ARG A 501 -1.26 4.66 34.85
C ARG A 501 -2.70 4.49 34.38
N MET A 502 -3.30 3.32 34.65
CA MET A 502 -4.71 3.05 34.28
C MET A 502 -5.69 4.03 34.94
N ARG A 503 -5.42 4.46 36.17
CA ARG A 503 -6.24 5.47 36.89
C ARG A 503 -6.18 6.85 36.26
N LEU A 504 -5.10 7.18 35.55
CA LEU A 504 -4.91 8.50 34.93
C LEU A 504 -5.55 8.56 33.54
N ASP A 505 -5.50 7.46 32.78
CA ASP A 505 -6.07 7.33 31.43
C ASP A 505 -7.60 7.51 31.43
N LYS A 506 -8.27 6.92 32.42
CA LYS A 506 -9.71 7.04 32.60
C LYS A 506 -9.91 7.83 33.87
N LYS A 507 -10.46 9.05 33.79
CA LYS A 507 -10.91 9.84 34.95
C LYS A 507 -11.75 8.94 35.87
N ALA A 508 -11.09 8.27 36.80
CA ALA A 508 -11.70 7.30 37.68
C ALA A 508 -12.72 8.09 38.52
N ASP A 509 -13.99 7.77 38.38
CA ASP A 509 -14.96 8.19 39.38
C ASP A 509 -14.69 7.38 40.65
N ALA A 510 -15.20 7.86 41.78
CA ALA A 510 -14.94 7.27 43.10
C ALA A 510 -15.45 5.81 43.28
N ALA A 511 -15.96 5.17 42.21
CA ALA A 511 -16.64 3.87 42.23
C ALA A 511 -15.81 2.69 41.70
N GLY A 512 -14.72 2.91 40.95
CA GLY A 512 -13.80 1.86 40.50
C GLY A 512 -13.30 2.05 39.07
N LEU A 513 -12.56 1.07 38.53
CA LEU A 513 -12.03 1.15 37.17
C LEU A 513 -13.01 0.55 36.16
N ARG A 514 -13.14 1.21 35.00
CA ARG A 514 -13.91 0.72 33.85
C ARG A 514 -13.01 -0.02 32.87
N PHE A 515 -13.29 -1.30 32.64
CA PHE A 515 -12.57 -2.16 31.69
C PHE A 515 -13.45 -2.63 30.55
N ILE A 516 -12.79 -3.00 29.45
CA ILE A 516 -13.40 -3.85 28.43
C ILE A 516 -12.91 -5.26 28.70
N LEU A 517 -13.86 -6.13 29.00
CA LEU A 517 -13.67 -7.54 29.34
C LEU A 517 -14.50 -8.38 28.35
N TRP A 518 -14.57 -9.69 28.57
CA TRP A 518 -15.41 -10.57 27.77
C TRP A 518 -16.24 -11.53 28.63
N ASP A 519 -17.30 -12.10 28.05
CA ASP A 519 -18.09 -13.21 28.62
C ASP A 519 -17.82 -14.54 27.88
N GLY A 520 -16.63 -14.63 27.26
CA GLY A 520 -16.21 -15.69 26.35
C GLY A 520 -15.82 -15.14 24.98
N ALA A 521 -15.25 -16.00 24.13
CA ALA A 521 -14.82 -15.61 22.78
C ALA A 521 -15.97 -14.97 21.97
N GLY A 522 -15.69 -13.83 21.33
CA GLY A 522 -16.66 -13.07 20.53
C GLY A 522 -17.67 -12.25 21.34
N GLN A 523 -17.55 -12.19 22.67
CA GLN A 523 -18.55 -11.55 23.54
C GLN A 523 -17.96 -10.46 24.43
N GLY A 524 -17.51 -9.36 23.82
CA GLY A 524 -17.00 -8.19 24.53
C GLY A 524 -18.04 -7.50 25.42
N ARG A 525 -17.60 -6.97 26.56
CA ARG A 525 -18.43 -6.26 27.54
C ARG A 525 -17.70 -5.08 28.15
N ILE A 526 -18.45 -3.99 28.34
CA ILE A 526 -18.01 -2.87 29.18
C ILE A 526 -18.34 -3.24 30.63
N VAL A 527 -17.32 -3.37 31.47
CA VAL A 527 -17.48 -3.72 32.88
C VAL A 527 -17.01 -2.54 33.73
N ARG A 528 -17.86 -2.12 34.67
CA ARG A 528 -17.60 -1.03 35.62
C ARG A 528 -17.28 -1.61 36.99
N ASP A 529 -16.77 -0.76 37.87
CA ASP A 529 -16.55 -1.06 39.28
C ASP A 529 -15.67 -2.30 39.50
N VAL A 530 -14.68 -2.50 38.62
CA VAL A 530 -13.76 -3.63 38.73
C VAL A 530 -12.85 -3.42 39.94
N PRO A 531 -12.81 -4.37 40.90
CA PRO A 531 -11.98 -4.22 42.09
C PRO A 531 -10.50 -4.19 41.73
N GLU A 532 -9.79 -3.16 42.19
CA GLU A 532 -8.36 -2.99 41.91
C GLU A 532 -7.51 -4.15 42.44
N SER A 533 -7.94 -4.83 43.52
CA SER A 533 -7.27 -6.02 44.03
C SER A 533 -7.19 -7.13 42.97
N ARG A 534 -8.28 -7.35 42.21
CA ARG A 534 -8.30 -8.34 41.12
C ARG A 534 -7.41 -7.91 39.95
N VAL A 535 -7.36 -6.61 39.66
CA VAL A 535 -6.46 -6.07 38.63
C VAL A 535 -4.99 -6.29 39.03
N LEU A 536 -4.63 -6.01 40.29
CA LEU A 536 -3.27 -6.24 40.81
C LEU A 536 -2.87 -7.70 40.80
N GLU A 537 -3.76 -8.62 41.17
CA GLU A 537 -3.49 -10.06 41.09
C GLU A 537 -3.14 -10.48 39.67
N VAL A 538 -3.89 -10.01 38.67
CA VAL A 538 -3.64 -10.33 37.26
C VAL A 538 -2.35 -9.69 36.75
N LEU A 539 -2.06 -8.44 37.13
CA LEU A 539 -0.81 -7.77 36.80
C LEU A 539 0.41 -8.46 37.43
N ALA A 540 0.31 -8.95 38.66
CA ALA A 540 1.41 -9.64 39.34
C ALA A 540 1.71 -11.03 38.76
N ALA A 541 0.73 -11.65 38.09
CA ALA A 541 0.88 -12.92 37.39
C ALA A 541 1.15 -12.77 35.87
N GLY A 542 1.21 -11.53 35.39
CA GLY A 542 1.22 -11.14 33.98
C GLY A 542 2.58 -11.18 33.30
#